data_AF-A0A496MW74-F1
#
_entry.id   AF-A0A496MW74-F1
#
_cell.length_a   1.000
_cell.length_b   1.000
_cell.length_c   1.000
_cell.angle_alpha   90.00
_cell.angle_beta   90.00
_cell.angle_gamma   90.00
#
_symmetry.space_group_name_H-M   'P 1'
#
loop_
_entity.id
_entity.type
_entity.pdbx_description
1 polymer ?
#
loop_
_entity_poly.entity_id
_entity_poly.type
_entity_poly.pdbx_seq_one_letter_code
_entity_poly.pdbx_strand_id
1 'polypeptide(L)'
;MPKIEDSEVLSWLGVDAVGDAAEQQALKGIVAAVNATVTDWHGNPDTWSDRIHTGAVMLAAHLWRRRATPGGVAALTDEGTTYVQRHDPQAAMLLGLGGWAAPAVG
;
A
#
# COMPACT_ATOMS: atom_id res chain seq x y z
N MET A 1 7.62 14.33 -4.74
CA MET A 1 7.97 13.89 -3.37
C MET A 1 8.98 12.77 -3.47
N PRO A 2 9.89 12.50 -2.52
CA PRO A 2 10.70 11.29 -2.60
C PRO A 2 9.81 10.04 -2.58
N LYS A 3 10.37 8.89 -2.96
CA LYS A 3 9.73 7.56 -2.82
C LYS A 3 9.14 7.36 -1.40
N ILE A 4 8.19 6.45 -1.26
CA ILE A 4 7.58 6.18 0.06
C ILE A 4 8.57 5.46 1.00
N GLU A 5 8.49 5.77 2.29
CA GLU A 5 9.34 5.20 3.35
C GLU A 5 8.53 4.33 4.34
N ASP A 6 9.22 3.41 5.02
CA ASP A 6 8.61 2.48 6.00
C ASP A 6 7.79 3.25 7.06
N SER A 7 8.29 4.38 7.55
CA SER A 7 7.64 5.20 8.58
C SER A 7 6.31 5.79 8.12
N GLU A 8 6.16 6.11 6.84
CA GLU A 8 4.92 6.65 6.30
C GLU A 8 3.82 5.58 6.26
N VAL A 9 4.20 4.34 5.93
CA VAL A 9 3.31 3.18 5.97
C VAL A 9 2.88 2.88 7.41
N LEU A 10 3.81 2.90 8.36
CA LEU A 10 3.50 2.69 9.78
C LEU A 10 2.58 3.78 10.34
N SER A 11 2.86 5.05 10.01
CA SER A 11 1.99 6.17 10.37
C SER A 11 0.58 6.02 9.79
N TRP A 12 0.45 5.56 8.54
CA TRP A 12 -0.85 5.28 7.93
C TRP A 12 -1.60 4.14 8.64
N LEU A 13 -0.86 3.13 9.09
CA LEU A 13 -1.41 2.00 9.84
C LEU A 13 -1.75 2.35 11.29
N GLY A 14 -1.31 3.50 11.80
CA GLY A 14 -1.50 3.90 13.19
C GLY A 14 -0.67 3.09 14.18
N VAL A 15 0.50 2.59 13.75
CA VAL A 15 1.43 1.83 14.59
C VAL A 15 2.80 2.49 14.61
N ASP A 16 3.50 2.43 15.74
CA ASP A 16 4.80 3.08 15.89
C ASP A 16 5.96 2.23 15.34
N ALA A 17 5.81 0.91 15.35
CA ALA A 17 6.80 -0.05 14.87
C ALA A 17 6.15 -1.40 14.53
N VAL A 18 6.85 -2.18 13.71
CA VAL A 18 6.55 -3.62 13.53
C VAL A 18 7.36 -4.43 14.53
N GLY A 19 6.92 -5.67 14.79
CA GLY A 19 7.44 -6.51 15.86
C GLY A 19 8.92 -6.88 15.72
N ASP A 20 9.20 -8.07 15.19
CA ASP A 20 10.57 -8.58 15.10
C ASP A 20 11.29 -8.19 13.79
N ALA A 21 12.54 -8.65 13.65
CA ALA A 21 13.34 -8.38 12.46
C ALA A 21 12.75 -8.98 11.17
N ALA A 22 11.99 -10.09 11.27
CA ALA A 22 11.36 -10.71 10.11
C ALA A 22 10.18 -9.85 9.63
N GLU A 23 9.39 -9.31 10.56
CA GLU A 23 8.33 -8.35 10.27
C GLU A 23 8.88 -7.07 9.64
N GLN A 24 9.98 -6.52 10.15
CA GLN A 24 10.66 -5.36 9.53
C GLN A 24 11.15 -5.68 8.12
N GLN A 25 11.73 -6.87 7.91
CA GLN A 25 12.20 -7.28 6.58
C GLN A 25 11.05 -7.43 5.59
N ALA A 26 9.90 -7.95 6.04
CA ALA A 26 8.69 -8.04 5.21
C ALA A 26 8.17 -6.65 4.82
N LEU A 27 8.21 -5.68 5.75
CA LEU A 27 7.74 -4.31 5.48
C LEU A 27 8.61 -3.66 4.42
N LYS A 28 9.93 -3.74 4.59
CA LYS A 28 10.92 -3.24 3.63
C LYS A 28 10.73 -3.84 2.25
N GLY A 29 10.47 -5.15 2.18
CA GLY A 29 10.21 -5.84 0.92
C GLY A 29 8.97 -5.29 0.21
N ILE A 30 7.87 -5.06 0.95
CA ILE A 30 6.64 -4.49 0.41
C ILE A 30 6.85 -3.04 -0.06
N VAL A 31 7.47 -2.20 0.76
CA VAL A 31 7.76 -0.80 0.42
C VAL A 31 8.65 -0.71 -0.81
N ALA A 32 9.70 -1.52 -0.91
CA ALA A 32 10.56 -1.58 -2.09
C ALA A 32 9.79 -2.01 -3.35
N ALA A 33 8.94 -3.04 -3.24
CA ALA A 33 8.14 -3.53 -4.36
C ALA A 33 7.13 -2.48 -4.85
N VAL A 34 6.43 -1.80 -3.93
CA VAL A 34 5.51 -0.72 -4.26
C VAL A 34 6.24 0.44 -4.92
N ASN A 35 7.38 0.86 -4.36
CA ASN A 35 8.18 1.93 -4.96
C ASN A 35 8.61 1.60 -6.39
N ALA A 36 9.12 0.40 -6.64
CA ALA A 36 9.49 -0.05 -7.99
C ALA A 36 8.27 -0.02 -8.93
N THR A 37 7.15 -0.60 -8.49
CA THR A 37 5.93 -0.72 -9.31
C THR A 37 5.35 0.65 -9.68
N VAL A 38 5.23 1.54 -8.71
CA VAL A 38 4.68 2.89 -8.92
C VAL A 38 5.66 3.73 -9.75
N THR A 39 6.97 3.49 -9.63
CA THR A 39 7.98 4.11 -10.51
C THR A 39 7.79 3.68 -11.95
N ASP A 40 7.54 2.39 -12.19
CA ASP A 40 7.30 1.88 -13.54
C ASP A 40 6.04 2.50 -14.17
N TRP A 41 5.03 2.81 -13.36
CA TRP A 41 3.76 3.41 -13.84
C TRP A 41 3.81 4.92 -14.01
N HIS A 42 4.52 5.64 -13.13
CA HIS A 42 4.43 7.09 -13.02
C HIS A 42 5.78 7.81 -13.20
N GLY A 43 6.85 7.08 -13.50
CA GLY A 43 8.19 7.62 -13.66
C GLY A 43 8.85 7.96 -12.32
N ASN A 44 9.82 8.86 -12.36
CA ASN A 44 10.71 9.17 -11.23
C ASN A 44 9.92 9.49 -9.94
N PRO A 45 10.17 8.76 -8.83
CA PRO A 45 9.57 9.02 -7.53
C PRO A 45 9.58 10.48 -7.13
N ASP A 46 10.71 11.18 -7.30
CA ASP A 46 10.88 12.58 -6.90
C ASP A 46 9.83 13.52 -7.51
N THR A 47 9.27 13.12 -8.66
CA THR A 47 8.28 13.87 -9.43
C THR A 47 6.83 13.46 -9.15
N TRP A 48 6.59 12.45 -8.32
CA TRP A 48 5.25 12.04 -7.93
C TRP A 48 4.51 13.20 -7.25
N SER A 49 3.27 13.38 -7.69
CA SER A 49 2.32 14.26 -7.00
C SER A 49 1.83 13.63 -5.70
N ASP A 50 1.32 14.44 -4.78
CA ASP A 50 0.76 13.99 -3.50
C ASP A 50 -0.30 12.89 -3.69
N ARG A 51 -1.05 12.96 -4.79
CA ARG A 51 -2.02 11.93 -5.19
C ARG A 51 -1.37 10.56 -5.37
N ILE A 52 -0.30 10.50 -6.17
CA ILE A 52 0.43 9.25 -6.45
C ILE A 52 1.14 8.76 -5.18
N HIS A 53 1.80 9.66 -4.46
CA HIS A 53 2.49 9.34 -3.22
C HIS A 53 1.54 8.72 -2.18
N THR A 54 0.39 9.36 -1.95
CA THR A 54 -0.64 8.85 -1.04
C THR A 54 -1.19 7.51 -1.51
N GLY A 55 -1.45 7.35 -2.82
CA GLY A 55 -1.88 6.07 -3.39
C GLY A 55 -0.87 4.94 -3.17
N ALA A 56 0.43 5.24 -3.25
CA ALA A 56 1.50 4.29 -2.97
C ALA A 56 1.55 3.89 -1.48
N VAL A 57 1.43 4.86 -0.56
CA VAL A 57 1.34 4.59 0.90
C VAL A 57 0.16 3.67 1.20
N MET A 58 -1.02 3.98 0.64
CA MET A 58 -2.23 3.17 0.81
C MET A 58 -2.05 1.74 0.29
N LEU A 59 -1.46 1.59 -0.90
CA LEU A 59 -1.19 0.29 -1.49
C LEU A 59 -0.24 -0.54 -0.62
N ALA A 60 0.86 0.05 -0.14
CA ALA A 60 1.81 -0.63 0.74
C ALA A 60 1.16 -1.07 2.06
N ALA A 61 0.39 -0.18 2.69
CA ALA A 61 -0.35 -0.49 3.92
C ALA A 61 -1.37 -1.62 3.72
N HIS A 62 -2.06 -1.64 2.58
CA HIS A 62 -3.01 -2.69 2.23
C HIS A 62 -2.33 -4.06 2.06
N LEU A 63 -1.22 -4.10 1.32
CA LEU A 63 -0.43 -5.31 1.13
C LEU A 63 0.12 -5.83 2.47
N TRP A 64 0.56 -4.93 3.34
CA TRP A 64 1.01 -5.26 4.69
C TRP A 64 -0.10 -5.95 5.50
N ARG A 65 -1.29 -5.33 5.61
CA ARG A 65 -2.43 -5.91 6.35
C ARG A 65 -2.84 -7.27 5.79
N ARG A 66 -2.86 -7.43 4.46
CA ARG A 66 -3.24 -8.69 3.81
C ARG A 66 -2.26 -9.84 4.04
N ARG A 67 -1.00 -9.57 4.36
CA ARG A 67 -0.02 -10.63 4.68
C ARG A 67 -0.44 -11.46 5.89
N ALA A 68 -1.04 -10.81 6.89
CA ALA A 68 -1.58 -11.48 8.07
C ALA A 68 -2.88 -12.28 7.77
N THR A 69 -3.47 -12.12 6.57
CA THR A 69 -4.81 -12.61 6.23
C THR A 69 -4.85 -13.26 4.84
N PRO A 70 -4.12 -14.36 4.57
CA PRO A 70 -4.07 -14.94 3.22
C PRO A 70 -5.45 -15.31 2.64
N GLY A 71 -6.41 -15.67 3.51
CA GLY A 71 -7.81 -15.94 3.16
C GLY A 71 -8.77 -14.75 3.24
N GLY A 72 -8.31 -13.55 3.64
CA GLY A 72 -9.15 -12.36 3.85
C GLY A 72 -9.81 -12.24 5.23
N VAL A 73 -9.61 -13.22 6.12
CA VAL A 73 -10.04 -13.17 7.52
C VAL A 73 -8.90 -12.64 8.37
N ALA A 74 -9.11 -11.50 9.04
CA ALA A 74 -8.08 -10.79 9.77
C ALA A 74 -7.80 -11.31 11.18
N ALA A 75 -8.84 -11.82 11.81
CA ALA A 75 -8.79 -12.58 13.05
C ALA A 75 -10.21 -13.11 13.31
N LEU A 76 -10.30 -14.29 13.94
CA LEU A 76 -11.51 -14.69 14.66
C LEU A 76 -11.33 -14.14 16.08
N THR A 77 -11.97 -13.03 16.40
CA THR A 77 -11.97 -12.45 17.76
C THR A 77 -13.28 -12.77 18.46
N ASP A 78 -13.32 -12.66 19.80
CA ASP A 78 -14.54 -12.85 20.58
C ASP A 78 -15.67 -11.85 20.18
N GLU A 79 -15.31 -10.76 19.49
CA GLU A 79 -16.22 -9.73 18.96
C GLU A 79 -16.61 -9.91 17.48
N GLY A 80 -16.17 -11.01 16.84
CA GLY A 80 -16.54 -11.39 15.48
C GLY A 80 -15.39 -11.37 14.48
N THR A 81 -15.71 -11.69 13.22
CA THR A 81 -14.76 -11.75 12.10
C THR A 81 -14.47 -10.36 11.53
N THR A 82 -13.23 -9.89 11.65
CA THR A 82 -12.77 -8.69 10.91
C THR A 82 -12.34 -9.11 9.50
N TYR A 83 -12.96 -8.53 8.46
CA TYR A 83 -12.61 -8.82 7.06
C TYR A 83 -11.72 -7.72 6.48
N VAL A 84 -10.57 -8.09 5.91
CA VAL A 84 -9.78 -7.16 5.10
C VAL A 84 -10.25 -7.31 3.65
N GLN A 85 -10.85 -6.25 3.11
CA GLN A 85 -11.28 -6.22 1.71
C GLN A 85 -10.13 -6.63 0.79
N ARG A 86 -10.41 -7.47 -0.22
CA ARG A 86 -9.35 -7.92 -1.15
C ARG A 86 -8.83 -6.77 -2.01
N HIS A 87 -9.71 -5.83 -2.35
CA HIS A 87 -9.46 -4.72 -3.27
C HIS A 87 -9.63 -3.38 -2.56
N ASP A 88 -8.64 -2.49 -2.68
CA ASP A 88 -8.75 -1.09 -2.24
C ASP A 88 -9.00 -0.20 -3.48
N PRO A 89 -10.26 0.17 -3.78
CA PRO A 89 -10.58 0.98 -4.94
C PRO A 89 -10.02 2.40 -4.84
N GLN A 90 -9.74 2.90 -3.64
CA GLN A 90 -9.22 4.26 -3.46
C GLN A 90 -7.74 4.34 -3.83
N ALA A 91 -6.94 3.35 -3.44
CA ALA A 91 -5.55 3.24 -3.92
C ALA A 91 -5.50 3.17 -5.45
N ALA A 92 -6.38 2.35 -6.08
CA ALA A 92 -6.47 2.26 -7.53
C ALA A 92 -6.87 3.59 -8.20
N MET A 93 -7.80 4.34 -7.60
CA MET A 93 -8.22 5.66 -8.08
C MET A 93 -7.09 6.69 -7.99
N LEU A 94 -6.38 6.74 -6.86
CA LEU A 94 -5.25 7.67 -6.67
C LEU A 94 -4.10 7.37 -7.62
N LEU A 95 -3.82 6.09 -7.89
CA LEU A 95 -2.80 5.66 -8.84
C LEU A 95 -3.29 5.71 -10.30
N GLY A 96 -4.57 6.03 -10.55
CA GLY A 96 -5.11 6.10 -11.92
C GLY A 96 -5.07 4.75 -12.65
N LEU A 97 -5.38 3.65 -11.94
CA LEU A 97 -5.36 2.30 -12.48
C LEU A 97 -6.74 1.84 -12.93
N GLY A 98 -6.77 0.95 -13.94
CA GLY A 98 -8.00 0.34 -14.43
C GLY A 98 -9.00 1.38 -14.93
N GLY A 99 -10.23 1.33 -14.41
CA GLY A 99 -11.31 2.27 -14.77
C GLY A 99 -11.06 3.73 -14.35
N TRP A 100 -10.01 4.00 -13.58
CA TRP A 100 -9.61 5.35 -13.16
C TRP A 100 -8.45 5.93 -13.98
N ALA A 101 -7.96 5.19 -14.98
CA ALA A 101 -6.95 5.70 -15.90
C ALA A 101 -7.52 6.88 -16.70
N ALA A 102 -6.72 7.94 -16.83
CA ALA A 102 -7.10 9.07 -17.67
C ALA A 102 -7.29 8.59 -19.12
N PRO A 103 -8.30 9.08 -19.86
CA PRO A 103 -8.49 8.72 -21.25
C PRO A 103 -7.23 9.03 -22.07
N ALA A 104 -6.67 8.02 -22.73
CA ALA A 104 -5.62 8.21 -23.72
C ALA A 104 -6.28 8.31 -25.10
N VAL A 105 -6.10 9.44 -25.77
CA VAL A 105 -6.35 9.53 -27.21
C VAL A 105 -5.08 9.06 -27.92
N GLY A 106 -5.21 8.01 -28.71
CA GLY A 106 -4.17 7.52 -29.62
C GLY A 106 -4.30 8.14 -30.99
#